data_AF-A0A9J6HD58-F1
#
_entry.id   AF-A0A9J6HD58-F1
#
_cell.length_a   1.000
_cell.length_b   1.000
_cell.length_c   1.000
_cell.angle_alpha   90.00
_cell.angle_beta   90.00
_cell.angle_gamma   90.00
#
_symmetry.space_group_name_H-M   'P 1'
#
loop_
_entity.id
_entity.type
_entity.pdbx_description
1 polymer ?
#
loop_
_entity_poly.entity_id
_entity_poly.type
_entity_poly.pdbx_seq_one_letter_code
_entity_poly.pdbx_strand_id
1 'polypeptide(L)'
;MSRRSTWHLFLTLIDPTQTRTETQEHLQRAIHSFDGDTTKLACKLRDQYLSTQRDPRGSAYSYAGCENAELDQPFHLYGLKAALEKTRRGTAPGRDHITVKLLASLPDSAYTMLLAYINSIWLGETPLPNEEEEEVQEDLKGK
;
A
#
# COMPACT_ATOMS: atom_id res chain seq x y z
N MET A 1 -5.07 32.08 -22.15
CA MET A 1 -5.80 32.30 -20.89
C MET A 1 -6.44 30.98 -20.44
N SER A 2 -5.92 30.35 -19.39
CA SER A 2 -6.35 29.00 -18.97
C SER A 2 -7.65 29.05 -18.16
N ARG A 3 -8.66 28.26 -18.55
CA ARG A 3 -9.99 28.18 -17.90
C ARG A 3 -9.94 27.87 -16.40
N ARG A 4 -8.85 27.23 -15.94
CA ARG A 4 -8.63 26.89 -14.52
C ARG A 4 -8.35 28.14 -13.66
N SER A 5 -7.69 29.14 -14.24
CA SER A 5 -7.37 30.41 -13.57
C SER A 5 -8.62 31.27 -13.36
N THR A 6 -9.52 31.31 -14.34
CA THR A 6 -10.78 32.07 -14.24
C THR A 6 -11.72 31.51 -13.17
N TRP A 7 -11.81 30.18 -13.05
CA TRP A 7 -12.63 29.53 -12.02
C TRP A 7 -12.08 29.73 -10.61
N HIS A 8 -10.75 29.67 -10.44
CA HIS A 8 -10.13 30.02 -9.16
C HIS A 8 -10.40 31.48 -8.79
N LEU A 9 -10.25 32.43 -9.72
CA LEU A 9 -10.54 33.83 -9.46
C LEU A 9 -12.01 34.03 -9.03
N PHE A 10 -12.94 33.36 -9.69
CA PHE A 10 -14.35 33.39 -9.31
C PHE A 10 -14.60 32.82 -7.90
N LEU A 11 -13.99 31.68 -7.57
CA LEU A 11 -14.07 31.12 -6.22
C LEU A 11 -13.50 32.06 -5.17
N THR A 12 -12.40 32.76 -5.45
CA THR A 12 -11.81 33.73 -4.52
C THR A 12 -12.67 34.99 -4.33
N LEU A 13 -13.53 35.34 -5.29
CA LEU A 13 -14.48 36.45 -5.14
C LEU A 13 -15.73 36.05 -4.35
N ILE A 14 -16.15 34.78 -4.42
CA ILE A 14 -17.27 34.25 -3.64
C ILE A 14 -16.86 34.04 -2.18
N ASP A 15 -15.68 33.46 -1.96
CA ASP A 15 -15.16 33.20 -0.63
C ASP A 15 -13.67 33.58 -0.56
N PRO A 16 -13.35 34.83 -0.17
CA PRO A 16 -11.97 35.26 -0.04
C PRO A 16 -11.23 34.53 1.09
N THR A 17 -11.95 33.90 2.03
CA THR A 17 -11.36 33.23 3.20
C THR A 17 -10.69 31.89 2.85
N GLN A 18 -11.01 31.30 1.70
CA GLN A 18 -10.40 30.07 1.19
C GLN A 18 -9.17 30.31 0.31
N THR A 19 -8.70 31.56 0.21
CA THR A 19 -7.45 31.84 -0.51
C THR A 19 -6.25 31.24 0.22
N ARG A 20 -5.22 30.86 -0.56
CA ARG A 20 -3.96 30.34 0.01
C ARG A 20 -3.32 31.33 1.00
N THR A 21 -3.47 32.63 0.75
CA THR A 21 -2.91 33.68 1.60
C THR A 21 -3.67 33.80 2.91
N GLU A 22 -5.01 33.85 2.88
CA GLU A 22 -5.83 33.93 4.10
C GLU A 22 -5.71 32.68 4.96
N THR A 23 -5.64 31.50 4.35
CA THR A 23 -5.39 30.24 5.06
C THR A 23 -4.01 30.24 5.73
N GLN A 24 -2.99 30.79 5.08
CA GLN A 24 -1.65 30.95 5.67
C GLN A 24 -1.65 31.94 6.84
N GLU A 25 -2.32 33.08 6.71
CA GLU A 25 -2.45 34.06 7.80
C GLU A 25 -3.29 33.51 8.96
N HIS A 26 -4.33 32.73 8.68
CA HIS A 26 -5.13 32.06 9.69
C HIS A 26 -4.31 31.00 10.44
N LEU A 27 -3.48 30.23 9.72
CA LEU A 27 -2.57 29.25 10.31
C LEU A 27 -1.51 29.95 11.19
N GLN A 28 -0.92 31.06 10.71
CA GLN A 28 0.01 31.86 11.52
C GLN A 28 -0.65 32.43 12.77
N ARG A 29 -1.87 32.96 12.66
CA ARG A 29 -2.65 33.42 13.82
C ARG A 29 -2.95 32.29 14.79
N ALA A 30 -3.30 31.10 14.32
CA ALA A 30 -3.57 29.93 15.14
C ALA A 30 -2.31 29.38 15.83
N ILE A 31 -1.14 29.45 15.17
CA ILE A 31 0.15 29.10 15.79
C ILE A 31 0.52 30.13 16.85
N HIS A 32 0.36 31.43 16.56
CA HIS A 32 0.70 32.48 17.52
C HIS A 32 -0.28 32.61 18.68
N SER A 33 -1.54 32.21 18.50
CA SER A 33 -2.53 32.13 19.59
C SER A 33 -2.35 30.90 20.47
N PHE A 34 -1.50 29.94 20.07
CA PHE A 34 -1.17 28.81 20.89
C PHE A 34 -0.11 29.20 21.93
N ASP A 35 -0.52 29.21 23.19
CA ASP A 35 0.35 29.57 24.31
C ASP A 35 1.32 28.40 24.61
N GLY A 36 2.47 28.38 23.94
CA GLY A 36 3.51 27.36 24.15
C GLY A 36 4.55 27.21 23.03
N ASP A 37 5.45 26.24 23.22
CA ASP A 37 6.48 25.84 22.26
C ASP A 37 5.91 24.92 21.17
N THR A 38 6.48 24.97 19.97
CA THR A 38 6.10 24.18 18.78
C THR A 38 6.06 22.67 19.07
N THR A 39 6.92 22.20 19.97
CA THR A 39 6.97 20.81 20.45
C THR A 39 5.71 20.40 21.21
N LYS A 40 5.13 21.31 22.01
CA LYS A 40 3.89 21.07 22.76
C LYS A 40 2.67 21.09 21.84
N LEU A 41 2.67 21.94 20.82
CA LEU A 41 1.65 21.94 19.77
C LEU A 41 1.63 20.59 19.03
N ALA A 42 2.80 20.10 18.62
CA ALA A 42 2.94 18.81 17.96
C ALA A 42 2.46 17.65 18.85
N CYS A 43 2.77 17.67 20.15
CA CYS A 43 2.26 16.67 21.09
C CYS A 43 0.73 16.73 21.22
N LYS A 44 0.13 17.91 21.39
CA LYS A 44 -1.34 18.03 21.46
C LYS A 44 -2.03 17.59 20.17
N LEU A 45 -1.48 17.94 19.00
CA LEU A 45 -2.02 17.50 17.72
C LEU A 45 -1.90 15.99 17.54
N ARG A 46 -0.75 15.41 17.93
CA ARG A 46 -0.57 13.97 17.94
C ARG A 46 -1.59 13.32 18.86
N ASP A 47 -1.77 13.80 20.08
CA ASP A 47 -2.67 13.17 21.03
C ASP A 47 -4.15 13.34 20.66
N GLN A 48 -4.53 14.44 19.97
CA GLN A 48 -5.90 14.70 19.53
C GLN A 48 -6.29 13.97 18.23
N TYR A 49 -5.38 13.87 17.27
CA TYR A 49 -5.69 13.36 15.92
C TYR A 49 -5.05 12.02 15.60
N LEU A 50 -3.97 11.64 16.29
CA LEU A 50 -3.31 10.36 16.10
C LEU A 50 -3.65 9.47 17.30
N SER A 51 -4.45 8.43 17.06
CA SER A 51 -4.69 7.36 18.02
C SER A 51 -3.38 6.61 18.28
N THR A 52 -2.57 7.14 19.19
CA THR A 52 -1.22 6.62 19.52
C THR A 52 -1.32 5.40 20.44
N GLN A 53 -2.48 5.21 21.07
CA GLN A 53 -2.81 3.96 21.74
C GLN A 53 -3.15 2.93 20.68
N ARG A 54 -2.19 2.05 20.39
CA ARG A 54 -2.42 0.82 19.66
C ARG A 54 -3.42 0.02 20.49
N ASP A 55 -4.66 -0.06 20.01
CA ASP A 55 -5.69 -0.87 20.67
C ASP A 55 -5.09 -2.28 20.82
N PRO A 56 -5.01 -2.84 22.05
CA PRO A 56 -4.55 -4.21 22.18
C PRO A 56 -5.47 -5.04 21.29
N ARG A 57 -4.89 -5.85 20.38
CA ARG A 57 -5.66 -6.81 19.58
C ARG A 57 -6.35 -7.79 20.53
N GLY A 58 -7.54 -7.40 21.00
CA GLY A 58 -8.37 -8.19 21.89
C GLY A 58 -9.09 -9.29 21.13
N SER A 59 -9.84 -10.11 21.86
CA SER A 59 -10.66 -11.20 21.31
C SER A 59 -11.67 -10.73 20.25
N ALA A 60 -12.03 -9.44 20.22
CA ALA A 60 -12.88 -8.84 19.19
C ALA A 60 -12.27 -8.90 17.77
N TYR A 61 -10.96 -9.15 17.65
CA TYR A 61 -10.27 -9.34 16.37
C TYR A 61 -10.06 -10.81 16.01
N SER A 62 -10.57 -11.75 16.82
CA SER A 62 -10.62 -13.16 16.44
C SER A 62 -11.69 -13.33 15.36
N TYR A 63 -11.33 -13.99 14.26
CA TYR A 63 -12.26 -14.28 13.18
C TYR A 63 -13.42 -15.13 13.69
N ALA A 64 -14.61 -14.52 13.79
CA ALA A 64 -15.85 -15.17 14.22
C ALA A 64 -16.68 -15.73 13.04
N GLY A 65 -16.12 -15.73 11.82
CA GLY A 65 -16.78 -16.26 10.64
C GLY A 65 -16.73 -17.78 10.57
N CYS A 66 -17.60 -18.38 9.74
CA CYS A 66 -17.48 -19.79 9.39
C CYS A 66 -16.26 -20.02 8.49
N GLU A 67 -15.60 -21.16 8.67
CA GLU A 67 -14.52 -21.60 7.78
C GLU A 67 -15.06 -21.72 6.34
N ASN A 68 -14.31 -21.20 5.37
CA ASN A 68 -14.70 -21.21 3.96
C ASN A 68 -13.85 -22.24 3.22
N ALA A 69 -14.24 -23.50 3.34
CA ALA A 69 -13.52 -24.63 2.74
C ALA A 69 -13.32 -24.51 1.21
N GLU A 70 -14.12 -23.71 0.50
CA GLU A 70 -13.92 -23.43 -0.93
C GLU A 70 -12.74 -22.48 -1.20
N LEU A 71 -12.51 -21.50 -0.33
CA LEU A 71 -11.43 -20.53 -0.47
C LEU A 71 -10.10 -21.04 0.09
N ASP A 72 -10.16 -21.95 1.06
CA ASP A 72 -8.98 -22.55 1.68
C ASP A 72 -8.36 -23.67 0.83
N GLN A 73 -9.00 -24.04 -0.28
CA GLN A 73 -8.48 -25.07 -1.20
C GLN A 73 -7.21 -24.63 -1.96
N PRO A 74 -6.33 -25.59 -2.29
CA PRO A 74 -5.18 -25.31 -3.15
C PRO A 74 -5.59 -24.78 -4.52
N PHE A 75 -4.76 -23.92 -5.09
CA PHE A 75 -4.99 -23.35 -6.41
C PHE A 75 -4.89 -24.42 -7.50
N HIS A 76 -5.71 -24.25 -8.54
CA HIS A 76 -5.73 -25.10 -9.72
C HIS A 76 -5.09 -24.42 -10.94
N LEU A 77 -4.62 -25.25 -11.88
CA LEU A 77 -3.93 -24.80 -13.10
C LEU A 77 -4.83 -23.92 -13.99
N TYR A 78 -6.11 -24.28 -14.14
CA TYR A 78 -7.06 -23.46 -14.90
C TYR A 78 -7.26 -22.09 -14.26
N GLY A 79 -7.26 -22.00 -12.93
CA GLY A 79 -7.35 -20.75 -12.18
C GLY A 79 -6.14 -19.86 -12.41
N LEU A 80 -4.93 -20.45 -12.38
CA LEU A 80 -3.68 -19.75 -12.70
C LEU A 80 -3.69 -19.18 -14.13
N LYS A 81 -4.11 -19.98 -15.12
CA LYS A 81 -4.21 -19.53 -16.52
C LYS A 81 -5.24 -18.42 -16.70
N ALA A 82 -6.43 -18.56 -16.12
CA ALA A 82 -7.46 -17.52 -16.15
C ALA A 82 -7.01 -16.23 -15.46
N ALA A 83 -6.28 -16.34 -14.34
CA ALA A 83 -5.71 -15.19 -13.65
C ALA A 83 -4.69 -14.45 -14.54
N LEU A 84 -3.79 -15.17 -15.20
CA LEU A 84 -2.84 -14.59 -16.14
C LEU A 84 -3.52 -13.90 -17.33
N GLU A 85 -4.59 -14.47 -17.87
CA GLU A 85 -5.36 -13.83 -18.94
C GLU A 85 -6.05 -12.54 -18.48
N LYS A 86 -6.54 -12.50 -17.24
CA LYS A 86 -7.15 -11.31 -16.64
C LYS A 86 -6.13 -10.19 -16.37
N THR A 87 -4.85 -10.52 -16.18
CA THR A 87 -3.82 -9.50 -15.95
C THR A 87 -3.56 -8.63 -17.18
N ARG A 88 -3.45 -7.32 -16.97
CA ARG A 88 -3.19 -6.36 -18.04
C ARG A 88 -1.76 -6.53 -18.57
N ARG A 89 -1.62 -6.84 -19.86
CA ARG A 89 -0.32 -7.10 -20.52
C ARG A 89 0.61 -5.87 -20.70
N GLY A 90 0.39 -4.79 -19.95
CA GLY A 90 1.15 -3.54 -20.02
C GLY A 90 1.52 -2.96 -18.66
N THR A 91 1.48 -3.79 -17.62
CA THR A 91 1.94 -3.39 -16.27
C THR A 91 3.47 -3.27 -16.28
N ALA A 92 3.98 -2.28 -15.54
CA ALA A 92 5.42 -2.15 -15.33
C ALA A 92 5.96 -3.46 -14.74
N PRO A 93 7.09 -3.98 -15.25
CA PRO A 93 7.71 -5.17 -14.67
C PRO A 93 8.07 -4.93 -13.20
N GLY A 94 7.99 -5.99 -12.40
CA GLY A 94 8.47 -5.95 -11.01
C GLY A 94 9.98 -5.76 -10.92
N ARG A 95 10.53 -5.73 -9.69
CA ARG A 95 11.97 -5.61 -9.42
C ARG A 95 12.78 -6.73 -10.12
N ASP A 96 12.19 -7.91 -10.24
CA ASP A 96 12.78 -9.08 -10.90
C ASP A 96 12.80 -8.97 -12.43
N HIS A 97 12.32 -7.85 -12.99
CA HIS A 97 12.18 -7.60 -14.43
C HIS A 97 11.30 -8.63 -15.19
N ILE A 98 10.60 -9.50 -14.47
CA ILE A 98 9.66 -10.47 -15.05
C ILE A 98 8.41 -9.72 -15.53
N THR A 99 8.10 -9.87 -16.82
CA THR A 99 6.89 -9.28 -17.41
C THR A 99 5.75 -10.29 -17.47
N VAL A 100 4.51 -9.79 -17.41
CA VAL A 100 3.30 -10.59 -17.62
C VAL A 100 3.33 -11.33 -18.97
N LYS A 101 3.97 -10.73 -19.99
CA LYS A 101 4.16 -11.36 -21.30
C LYS A 101 5.03 -12.62 -21.22
N LEU A 102 6.09 -12.58 -20.42
CA LEU A 102 6.97 -13.73 -20.21
C LEU A 102 6.22 -14.85 -19.50
N LEU A 103 5.49 -14.52 -18.42
CA LEU A 103 4.68 -15.49 -17.69
C LEU A 103 3.63 -16.15 -18.59
N ALA A 104 2.96 -15.38 -19.45
CA ALA A 104 1.98 -15.90 -20.40
C ALA A 104 2.59 -16.83 -21.47
N SER A 105 3.89 -16.72 -21.76
CA SER A 105 4.60 -17.50 -22.77
C SER A 105 5.31 -18.75 -22.23
N LEU A 106 5.12 -19.07 -20.94
CA LEU A 106 5.77 -20.23 -20.31
C LEU A 106 5.26 -21.57 -20.89
N PRO A 107 6.12 -22.61 -20.93
CA PRO A 107 5.70 -23.96 -21.29
C PRO A 107 4.79 -24.55 -20.21
N ASP A 108 3.92 -25.51 -20.57
CA ASP A 108 2.97 -26.13 -19.64
C ASP A 108 3.64 -26.79 -18.42
N SER A 109 4.84 -27.35 -18.58
CA SER A 109 5.62 -27.90 -17.46
C SER A 109 6.11 -26.84 -16.48
N ALA A 110 6.32 -25.59 -16.93
CA ALA A 110 6.67 -24.50 -16.03
C ALA A 110 5.45 -23.99 -15.25
N TYR A 111 4.25 -24.02 -15.85
CA TYR A 111 3.02 -23.69 -15.13
C TYR A 111 2.72 -24.66 -14.00
N THR A 112 2.98 -25.95 -14.18
CA THR A 112 2.78 -26.95 -13.12
C THR A 112 3.77 -26.74 -11.96
N MET A 113 5.03 -26.43 -12.25
CA MET A 113 6.03 -26.11 -11.22
C MET A 113 5.68 -24.81 -10.47
N LEU A 114 5.27 -23.76 -11.19
CA LEU A 114 4.85 -22.50 -10.58
C LEU A 114 3.62 -22.69 -9.67
N LEU A 115 2.65 -23.50 -10.12
CA LEU A 115 1.47 -23.82 -9.34
C LEU A 115 1.84 -24.59 -8.05
N ALA A 116 2.76 -25.56 -8.16
CA ALA A 116 3.22 -26.32 -7.00
C ALA A 116 3.89 -25.40 -5.97
N TYR A 117 4.72 -24.45 -6.42
CA TYR A 117 5.38 -23.48 -5.55
C TYR A 117 4.38 -22.52 -4.88
N ILE A 118 3.39 -22.01 -5.62
CA ILE A 118 2.35 -21.14 -5.03
C ILE A 118 1.54 -21.91 -3.98
N ASN A 119 1.20 -23.17 -4.25
CA ASN A 119 0.48 -24.02 -3.32
C ASN A 119 1.31 -24.39 -2.09
N SER A 120 2.64 -24.58 -2.22
CA SER A 120 3.50 -24.88 -1.07
C SER A 120 3.61 -23.68 -0.10
N ILE A 121 3.63 -22.45 -0.63
CA ILE A 121 3.52 -21.23 0.18
C ILE A 121 2.13 -21.12 0.83
N TRP A 122 1.06 -21.38 0.06
CA TRP A 122 -0.32 -21.29 0.56
C TRP A 122 -0.59 -22.25 1.73
N LEU A 123 -0.06 -23.48 1.65
CA LEU A 123 -0.19 -24.50 2.69
C LEU A 123 0.77 -24.26 3.88
N GLY A 124 1.65 -23.26 3.79
CA GLY A 124 2.62 -22.93 4.83
C GLY A 124 3.83 -23.88 4.90
N GLU A 125 4.05 -24.70 3.87
CA GLU A 125 5.23 -25.58 3.77
C GLU A 125 6.49 -24.77 3.44
N THR A 126 6.34 -23.68 2.69
CA THR A 126 7.43 -22.76 2.32
C THR A 126 7.17 -21.39 2.95
N PRO A 127 8.17 -20.76 3.60
CA PRO A 127 8.02 -19.40 4.09
C PRO A 127 7.78 -18.42 2.93
N LEU A 128 7.08 -17.32 3.22
CA LEU A 128 6.93 -16.24 2.25
C LEU A 128 8.33 -15.72 1.85
N PRO A 129 8.59 -15.48 0.55
CA PRO A 129 9.84 -14.85 0.13
C PRO A 129 9.95 -13.48 0.80
N ASN A 130 10.91 -13.32 1.71
CA ASN A 130 11.21 -12.03 2.30
C ASN A 130 11.93 -11.19 1.24
N GLU A 131 11.44 -9.99 0.95
CA GLU A 131 12.09 -9.05 0.00
C GLU A 131 13.48 -8.57 0.46
N GLU A 132 13.95 -9.00 1.64
CA GLU A 132 15.13 -8.50 2.35
C GLU A 132 16.31 -9.51 2.42
N GLU A 133 16.17 -10.74 1.92
CA GLU A 133 17.20 -11.79 2.13
C GLU A 133 18.37 -11.79 1.12
N GLU A 134 18.35 -10.97 0.06
CA GLU A 134 19.48 -10.89 -0.88
C GLU A 134 20.60 -9.91 -0.46
N GLU A 135 20.39 -9.01 0.50
CA GLU A 135 21.41 -8.01 0.88
C GLU A 135 22.50 -8.58 1.82
N VAL A 136 22.29 -9.76 2.42
CA VAL A 136 23.21 -10.30 3.45
C VAL A 136 24.39 -11.09 2.86
N GLN A 137 24.36 -11.49 1.58
CA GLN A 137 25.44 -12.30 1.00
C GLN A 137 26.56 -11.50 0.31
N GLU A 138 26.37 -10.23 -0.06
CA GLU A 138 27.45 -9.41 -0.63
C GLU A 138 28.37 -8.77 0.42
N ASP A 139 27.87 -8.48 1.62
CA ASP A 139 28.66 -7.81 2.68
C ASP A 139 29.68 -8.72 3.39
N LEU A 140 29.60 -10.05 3.20
CA LEU A 140 30.55 -11.01 3.80
C LEU A 140 31.73 -11.37 2.89
N LYS A 141 31.81 -10.83 1.66
CA LYS A 141 32.96 -11.05 0.75
C LYS A 141 33.90 -9.85 0.64
N GLY A 142 33.60 -8.76 1.35
CA GLY A 142 34.38 -7.52 1.35
C GLY A 142 34.93 -7.16 2.73
N LYS A 143 35.74 -8.02 3.34
CA LYS A 143 36.65 -7.65 4.43
C LYS A 143 38.02 -8.27 4.22
#